data_AF-A0A1Q6WGI4-F1
#
_entry.id   AF-A0A1Q6WGI4-F1
#
_cell.length_a   1.000
_cell.length_b   1.000
_cell.length_c   1.000
_cell.angle_alpha   90.00
_cell.angle_beta   90.00
_cell.angle_gamma   90.00
#
_symmetry.space_group_name_H-M   'P 1'
#
loop_
_entity.id
_entity.type
_entity.pdbx_description
1 polymer ?
#
loop_
_entity_poly.entity_id
_entity_poly.type
_entity_poly.pdbx_seq_one_letter_code
_entity_poly.pdbx_strand_id
1 'polypeptide(L)'
;MRRCLTLVVGVLIGQWLTFGASSSPADLYSVGLAAWERRDYAEALRVWSHGTALQPGDAVLHFWRASALARLGQRHAAADGFRLALMLDPPQSVAAAARQELASLDAASTTATDVETTVPVESTRGVWVASALINGAYPARFLVDTGSSVTLISPAMARIIGMPTKATRATMELQTLGGVTAGPVTTATSIRIGEAEVHDVIVVVHDPGPGLDGILGNTFLGRYRVTLDADRRLLSLRRPSD
;
A
#
# COMPACT_ATOMS: atom_id res chain seq x y z
N MET A 1 22.23 -78.54 -8.32
CA MET A 1 22.54 -77.55 -7.26
C MET A 1 22.51 -76.17 -7.89
N ARG A 2 21.45 -75.40 -7.64
CA ARG A 2 21.19 -74.07 -8.21
C ARG A 2 20.81 -73.14 -7.07
N ARG A 3 21.44 -71.97 -7.00
CA ARG A 3 20.88 -70.65 -6.64
C ARG A 3 22.03 -69.67 -6.38
N CYS A 4 22.35 -68.87 -7.40
CA CYS A 4 23.12 -67.64 -7.23
C CYS A 4 22.10 -66.54 -6.91
N LEU A 5 22.24 -65.92 -5.74
CA LEU A 5 21.35 -64.87 -5.24
C LEU A 5 21.89 -63.52 -5.74
N THR A 6 21.29 -62.95 -6.79
CA THR A 6 21.63 -61.59 -7.25
C THR A 6 20.67 -60.61 -6.57
N LEU A 7 21.22 -59.74 -5.73
CA LEU A 7 20.49 -58.72 -4.99
C LEU A 7 20.47 -57.44 -5.83
N VAL A 8 19.36 -57.19 -6.53
CA VAL A 8 19.13 -55.92 -7.22
C VAL A 8 18.49 -54.95 -6.23
N VAL A 9 19.28 -54.01 -5.74
CA VAL A 9 18.80 -52.86 -4.97
C VAL A 9 18.03 -51.94 -5.92
N GLY A 10 16.71 -52.07 -5.92
CA GLY A 10 15.82 -51.16 -6.63
C GLY A 10 15.59 -49.89 -5.80
N VAL A 11 16.38 -48.84 -6.05
CA VAL A 11 16.04 -47.48 -5.60
C VAL A 11 15.03 -46.90 -6.58
N LEU A 12 13.74 -47.06 -6.29
CA LEU A 12 12.67 -46.32 -6.96
C LEU A 12 12.54 -44.93 -6.31
N ILE A 13 13.40 -43.99 -6.70
CA ILE A 13 13.13 -42.56 -6.48
C ILE A 13 12.31 -42.07 -7.67
N GLY A 14 11.01 -42.33 -7.60
CA GLY A 14 9.99 -41.72 -8.45
C GLY A 14 9.27 -40.62 -7.70
N GLN A 15 10.00 -39.66 -7.13
CA GLN A 15 9.38 -38.41 -6.69
C GLN A 15 9.28 -37.50 -7.91
N TRP A 16 8.04 -37.32 -8.38
CA TRP A 16 7.66 -36.25 -9.29
C TRP A 16 7.92 -34.91 -8.57
N LEU A 17 9.12 -34.38 -8.70
CA LEU A 17 9.38 -32.96 -8.47
C LEU A 17 8.67 -32.21 -9.59
N THR A 18 7.39 -31.92 -9.38
CA THR A 18 6.80 -30.77 -10.04
C THR A 18 7.56 -29.56 -9.52
N PHE A 19 8.54 -29.09 -10.29
CA PHE A 19 8.98 -27.72 -10.19
C PHE A 19 7.77 -26.88 -10.56
N GLY A 20 6.93 -26.55 -9.57
CA GLY A 20 6.11 -25.36 -9.67
C GLY A 20 7.10 -24.23 -9.86
N ALA A 21 7.22 -23.73 -11.09
CA ALA A 21 8.07 -22.59 -11.39
C ALA A 21 7.62 -21.49 -10.42
N SER A 22 8.45 -21.18 -9.42
CA SER A 22 8.23 -20.03 -8.57
C SER A 22 8.30 -18.84 -9.49
N SER A 23 7.16 -18.20 -9.77
CA SER A 23 7.08 -17.06 -10.69
C SER A 23 8.10 -16.03 -10.26
N SER A 24 9.11 -15.78 -11.08
CA SER A 24 10.09 -14.78 -10.75
C SER A 24 9.44 -13.40 -10.79
N PRO A 25 9.97 -12.42 -10.05
CA PRO A 25 9.74 -10.99 -10.27
C PRO A 25 9.49 -10.55 -11.73
N ALA A 26 10.36 -10.98 -12.65
CA ALA A 26 10.28 -10.64 -14.07
C ALA A 26 9.11 -11.35 -14.79
N ASP A 27 8.73 -12.54 -14.33
CA ASP A 27 7.59 -13.29 -14.87
C ASP A 27 6.27 -12.60 -14.51
N LEU A 28 6.16 -11.98 -13.33
CA LEU A 28 4.93 -11.29 -12.93
C LEU A 28 4.70 -10.00 -13.73
N TYR A 29 5.77 -9.28 -14.07
CA TYR A 29 5.67 -8.14 -14.96
C TYR A 29 5.11 -8.53 -16.34
N SER A 30 5.71 -9.54 -16.97
CA SER A 30 5.33 -9.98 -18.32
C SER A 30 3.95 -10.65 -18.38
N VAL A 31 3.59 -11.47 -17.39
CA VAL A 31 2.25 -12.08 -17.29
C VAL A 31 1.18 -11.02 -17.10
N GLY A 32 1.42 -10.02 -16.25
CA GLY A 32 0.49 -8.91 -16.05
C GLY A 32 0.33 -8.06 -17.31
N LEU A 33 1.43 -7.81 -18.04
CA LEU A 33 1.39 -7.08 -19.32
C LEU A 33 0.57 -7.85 -20.38
N ALA A 34 0.74 -9.17 -20.47
CA ALA A 34 -0.05 -9.99 -21.38
C ALA A 34 -1.55 -9.94 -21.05
N ALA A 35 -1.92 -9.92 -19.76
CA ALA A 35 -3.31 -9.74 -19.34
C ALA A 35 -3.84 -8.34 -19.70
N TRP A 36 -3.02 -7.30 -19.50
CA TRP A 36 -3.33 -5.93 -19.88
C TRP A 36 -3.59 -5.76 -21.39
N GLU A 37 -2.77 -6.37 -22.24
CA GLU A 37 -2.94 -6.35 -23.70
C GLU A 37 -4.27 -6.99 -24.13
N ARG A 38 -4.71 -8.02 -23.41
CA ARG A 38 -6.02 -8.65 -23.60
C ARG A 38 -7.18 -7.86 -23.00
N ARG A 39 -6.91 -6.70 -22.37
CA ARG A 39 -7.86 -5.88 -21.61
C ARG A 39 -8.47 -6.59 -20.39
N ASP A 40 -7.82 -7.66 -19.93
CA ASP A 40 -8.20 -8.35 -18.69
C ASP A 40 -7.55 -7.64 -17.51
N TYR A 41 -8.11 -6.47 -17.16
CA TYR A 41 -7.55 -5.62 -16.11
C TYR A 41 -7.69 -6.23 -14.71
N ALA A 42 -8.66 -7.12 -14.50
CA ALA A 42 -8.84 -7.83 -13.23
C ALA A 42 -7.68 -8.81 -13.00
N GLU A 43 -7.32 -9.59 -14.02
CA GLU A 43 -6.17 -10.48 -13.94
C GLU A 43 -4.85 -9.70 -13.86
N ALA A 44 -4.71 -8.62 -14.63
CA ALA A 44 -3.55 -7.73 -14.54
C ALA A 44 -3.39 -7.16 -13.12
N LEU A 45 -4.48 -6.71 -12.49
CA LEU A 45 -4.49 -6.24 -11.11
C LEU A 45 -4.05 -7.34 -10.15
N ARG A 46 -4.59 -8.56 -10.28
CA ARG A 46 -4.24 -9.70 -9.41
C ARG A 46 -2.74 -10.02 -9.50
N VAL A 47 -2.21 -10.11 -10.72
CA VAL A 47 -0.82 -10.46 -10.99
C VAL A 47 0.12 -9.37 -10.49
N TRP A 48 -0.13 -8.10 -10.81
CA TRP A 48 0.72 -7.01 -10.35
C TRP A 48 0.57 -6.74 -8.85
N SER A 49 -0.59 -7.00 -8.24
CA SER A 49 -0.73 -6.96 -6.77
C SER A 49 0.15 -8.01 -6.10
N HIS A 50 0.21 -9.23 -6.67
CA HIS A 50 1.16 -10.23 -6.23
C HIS A 50 2.61 -9.77 -6.45
N GLY A 51 2.90 -9.15 -7.61
CA GLY A 51 4.19 -8.55 -7.91
C GLY A 51 4.63 -7.50 -6.87
N THR A 52 3.75 -6.58 -6.49
CA THR A 52 4.03 -5.56 -5.46
C THR A 52 4.19 -6.16 -4.07
N ALA A 53 3.52 -7.28 -3.76
CA ALA A 53 3.75 -8.02 -2.52
C ALA A 53 5.13 -8.71 -2.52
N LEU A 54 5.59 -9.17 -3.70
CA LEU A 54 6.92 -9.75 -3.85
C LEU A 54 8.02 -8.68 -3.90
N GLN A 55 7.79 -7.52 -4.49
CA GLN A 55 8.76 -6.45 -4.67
C GLN A 55 8.14 -5.09 -4.31
N PRO A 56 8.01 -4.80 -3.00
CA PRO A 56 7.30 -3.60 -2.55
C PRO A 56 7.96 -2.27 -2.92
N GLY A 57 9.23 -2.28 -3.37
CA GLY A 57 9.96 -1.09 -3.81
C GLY A 57 10.05 -0.93 -5.32
N ASP A 58 9.44 -1.84 -6.10
CA ASP A 58 9.44 -1.74 -7.56
C ASP A 58 8.39 -0.70 -7.99
N ALA A 59 8.86 0.51 -8.29
CA ALA A 59 8.03 1.61 -8.73
C ALA A 59 7.23 1.30 -10.00
N VAL A 60 7.77 0.46 -10.89
CA VAL A 60 7.12 0.08 -12.15
C VAL A 60 5.94 -0.86 -11.88
N LEU A 61 6.10 -1.83 -10.98
CA LEU A 61 4.99 -2.70 -10.57
C LEU A 61 3.86 -1.91 -9.89
N HIS A 62 4.18 -0.91 -9.06
CA HIS A 62 3.17 -0.02 -8.49
C HIS A 62 2.46 0.82 -9.53
N PHE A 63 3.18 1.35 -10.53
CA PHE A 63 2.57 2.07 -11.66
C PHE A 63 1.59 1.21 -12.45
N TRP A 64 1.97 -0.02 -12.78
CA TRP A 64 1.10 -0.91 -13.56
C TRP A 64 -0.10 -1.41 -12.77
N ARG A 65 0.10 -1.75 -11.48
CA ARG A 65 -1.01 -2.03 -10.56
C ARG A 65 -1.98 -0.84 -10.49
N ALA A 66 -1.47 0.38 -10.33
CA ALA A 66 -2.27 1.60 -10.33
C ALA A 66 -3.02 1.82 -11.64
N SER A 67 -2.37 1.52 -12.77
CA SER A 67 -3.00 1.59 -14.10
C SER A 67 -4.15 0.60 -14.24
N ALA A 68 -4.01 -0.63 -13.74
CA ALA A 68 -5.09 -1.62 -13.71
C ALA A 68 -6.26 -1.16 -12.84
N LEU A 69 -5.97 -0.61 -11.65
CA LEU A 69 -6.98 -0.01 -10.78
C LEU A 69 -7.74 1.13 -11.48
N ALA A 70 -7.04 2.00 -12.20
CA ALA A 70 -7.65 3.10 -12.94
C ALA A 70 -8.61 2.59 -14.02
N ARG A 71 -8.21 1.56 -14.77
CA ARG A 71 -9.06 0.94 -15.82
C ARG A 71 -10.28 0.21 -15.25
N LEU A 72 -10.20 -0.28 -14.01
CA LEU A 72 -11.31 -0.89 -13.29
C LEU A 72 -12.22 0.15 -12.59
N GLY A 73 -11.95 1.45 -12.76
CA GLY A 73 -12.73 2.51 -12.12
C GLY A 73 -12.40 2.75 -10.65
N GLN A 74 -11.37 2.09 -10.10
CA GLN A 74 -10.93 2.29 -8.71
C GLN A 74 -10.01 3.52 -8.61
N ARG A 75 -10.57 4.70 -8.91
CA ARG A 75 -9.83 5.96 -9.11
C ARG A 75 -8.92 6.30 -7.94
N HIS A 76 -9.45 6.24 -6.74
CA HIS A 76 -8.70 6.59 -5.55
C HIS A 76 -7.54 5.62 -5.26
N ALA A 77 -7.75 4.31 -5.42
CA ALA A 77 -6.69 3.31 -5.25
C ALA A 77 -5.60 3.44 -6.32
N ALA A 78 -6.00 3.80 -7.54
CA ALA A 78 -5.07 4.13 -8.61
C ALA A 78 -4.23 5.37 -8.26
N ALA A 79 -4.85 6.44 -7.78
CA ALA A 79 -4.15 7.67 -7.40
C ALA A 79 -3.05 7.41 -6.35
N ASP A 80 -3.32 6.60 -5.33
CA ASP A 80 -2.33 6.25 -4.31
C ASP A 80 -1.20 5.39 -4.86
N GLY A 81 -1.53 4.43 -5.74
CA GLY A 81 -0.52 3.63 -6.42
C GLY A 81 0.39 4.47 -7.31
N PHE A 82 -0.14 5.46 -8.02
CA PHE A 82 0.67 6.40 -8.82
C PHE A 82 1.55 7.30 -7.95
N ARG A 83 1.03 7.80 -6.82
CA ARG A 83 1.83 8.58 -5.86
C ARG A 83 2.96 7.74 -5.27
N LEU A 84 2.69 6.50 -4.89
CA LEU A 84 3.72 5.59 -4.42
C LEU A 84 4.76 5.29 -5.50
N ALA A 85 4.33 5.00 -6.73
CA ALA A 85 5.26 4.82 -7.83
C ALA A 85 6.20 6.02 -7.97
N LEU A 86 5.69 7.25 -7.86
CA LEU A 86 6.51 8.47 -7.91
C LEU A 86 7.47 8.63 -6.73
N MET A 87 7.10 8.17 -5.52
CA MET A 87 7.98 8.20 -4.33
C MET A 87 9.10 7.16 -4.38
N LEU A 88 8.93 6.09 -5.16
CA LEU A 88 9.91 5.01 -5.32
C LEU A 88 10.90 5.27 -6.47
N ASP A 89 11.04 6.54 -6.89
CA ASP A 89 11.95 6.99 -7.94
C ASP A 89 11.89 6.17 -9.24
N PRO A 90 10.74 6.20 -9.96
CA PRO A 90 10.57 5.42 -11.18
C PRO A 90 11.40 6.01 -12.33
N PRO A 91 11.68 5.22 -13.39
CA PRO A 91 12.24 5.76 -14.63
C PRO A 91 11.44 6.96 -15.14
N GLN A 92 12.11 7.94 -15.76
CA GLN A 92 11.51 9.22 -16.16
C GLN A 92 10.22 9.07 -17.01
N SER A 93 10.18 8.06 -17.89
CA SER A 93 8.99 7.76 -18.71
C SER A 93 7.79 7.33 -17.86
N VAL A 94 8.02 6.47 -16.86
CA VAL A 94 7.00 6.01 -15.92
C VAL A 94 6.57 7.15 -15.00
N ALA A 95 7.52 7.98 -14.53
CA ALA A 95 7.23 9.16 -13.73
C ALA A 95 6.30 10.15 -14.46
N ALA A 96 6.57 10.41 -15.74
CA ALA A 96 5.75 11.29 -16.56
C ALA A 96 4.33 10.73 -16.74
N ALA A 97 4.19 9.44 -17.05
CA ALA A 97 2.91 8.77 -17.20
C ALA A 97 2.10 8.77 -15.88
N ALA A 98 2.74 8.47 -14.74
CA ALA A 98 2.09 8.48 -13.44
C ALA A 98 1.53 9.85 -13.06
N ARG A 99 2.28 10.94 -13.32
CA ARG A 99 1.79 12.31 -13.08
C ARG A 99 0.61 12.67 -13.97
N GLN A 100 0.63 12.24 -15.23
CA GLN A 100 -0.46 12.48 -16.16
C GLN A 100 -1.74 11.76 -15.73
N GLU A 101 -1.64 10.47 -15.40
CA GLU A 101 -2.78 9.70 -14.90
C GLU A 101 -3.32 10.32 -13.60
N LEU A 102 -2.45 10.69 -12.65
CA LEU A 102 -2.86 11.32 -11.39
C LEU A 102 -3.63 12.63 -11.61
N ALA A 103 -3.12 13.52 -12.49
CA ALA A 103 -3.82 14.76 -12.84
C ALA A 103 -5.19 14.49 -13.48
N SER A 104 -5.32 13.45 -14.30
CA SER A 104 -6.60 13.08 -14.92
C SER A 104 -7.61 12.52 -13.92
N LEU A 105 -7.14 11.83 -12.88
CA LEU A 105 -7.98 11.32 -11.79
C LEU A 105 -8.50 12.47 -10.93
N ASP A 106 -7.65 13.43 -10.58
CA ASP A 106 -8.03 14.60 -9.77
C ASP A 106 -9.06 15.50 -10.50
N ALA A 107 -8.95 15.64 -11.83
CA ALA A 107 -9.84 16.51 -12.62
C ALA A 107 -11.28 15.98 -12.76
N ALA A 108 -11.48 14.68 -12.63
CA ALA A 108 -12.75 14.04 -12.93
C ALA A 108 -13.66 13.84 -11.70
N SER A 109 -13.17 14.18 -10.52
CA SER A 109 -13.82 14.04 -9.21
C SER A 109 -14.95 15.05 -8.94
N THR A 110 -15.83 15.36 -9.92
CA THR A 110 -16.84 16.43 -9.77
C THR A 110 -18.26 15.97 -10.12
N THR A 111 -18.86 15.06 -9.35
CA THR A 111 -20.30 15.05 -8.94
C THR A 111 -20.70 13.76 -8.21
N ALA A 112 -21.06 13.81 -6.91
CA ALA A 112 -22.05 12.97 -6.19
C ALA A 112 -21.83 12.98 -4.65
N THR A 113 -22.82 12.44 -3.93
CA THR A 113 -23.23 12.67 -2.53
C THR A 113 -22.18 12.52 -1.42
N ASP A 114 -22.23 13.50 -0.51
CA ASP A 114 -21.32 13.80 0.58
C ASP A 114 -21.45 12.80 1.74
N VAL A 115 -20.55 11.82 1.83
CA VAL A 115 -20.34 11.08 3.09
C VAL A 115 -19.25 11.80 3.86
N GLU A 116 -19.67 12.58 4.85
CA GLU A 116 -18.81 13.29 5.79
C GLU A 116 -18.84 12.59 7.15
N THR A 117 -17.68 12.26 7.69
CA THR A 117 -17.54 11.88 9.10
C THR A 117 -16.86 13.01 9.85
N THR A 118 -17.31 13.29 11.06
CA THR A 118 -16.66 14.25 11.96
C THR A 118 -16.30 13.53 13.25
N VAL A 119 -15.04 13.59 13.64
CA VAL A 119 -14.51 12.95 14.85
C VAL A 119 -13.81 13.97 15.75
N PRO A 120 -13.85 13.79 17.08
CA PRO A 120 -13.01 14.58 17.97
C PRO A 120 -11.53 14.25 17.76
N VAL A 121 -10.68 15.27 17.90
CA VAL A 121 -9.22 15.13 17.90
C VAL A 121 -8.62 15.71 19.17
N GLU A 122 -7.53 15.09 19.62
CA GLU A 122 -6.72 15.65 20.69
C GLU A 122 -5.77 16.70 20.12
N SER A 123 -5.62 17.83 20.81
CA SER A 123 -4.57 18.80 20.51
C SER A 123 -3.47 18.65 21.56
N THR A 124 -2.28 18.23 21.15
CA THR A 124 -1.12 18.10 22.05
C THR A 124 0.07 18.81 21.43
N ARG A 125 0.64 19.80 22.11
CA ARG A 125 1.86 20.51 21.65
C ARG A 125 1.77 21.05 20.21
N GLY A 126 0.60 21.53 19.82
CA GLY A 126 0.37 22.11 18.48
C GLY A 126 0.13 21.09 17.37
N VAL A 127 0.05 19.80 17.71
CA VAL A 127 -0.33 18.75 16.76
C VAL A 127 -1.71 18.17 17.05
N TRP A 128 -2.33 17.61 16.00
CA TRP A 128 -3.68 17.05 16.04
C TRP A 128 -3.62 15.54 15.96
N VAL A 129 -4.21 14.86 16.95
CA VAL A 129 -4.17 13.41 17.06
C VAL A 129 -5.59 12.84 16.95
N ALA A 130 -5.80 11.96 15.99
CA ALA A 130 -7.04 11.24 15.78
C ALA A 130 -6.91 9.78 16.24
N SER A 131 -7.99 9.24 16.80
CA SER A 131 -8.12 7.79 17.00
C SER A 131 -8.51 7.12 15.69
N ALA A 132 -7.81 6.05 15.35
CA ALA A 132 -8.10 5.21 14.20
C ALA A 132 -8.21 3.73 14.60
N LEU A 133 -8.83 2.94 13.73
CA LEU A 133 -8.85 1.49 13.80
C LEU A 133 -8.11 0.92 12.58
N ILE A 134 -7.06 0.15 12.81
CA ILE A 134 -6.29 -0.52 11.76
C ILE A 134 -6.80 -1.95 11.60
N ASN A 135 -6.95 -2.40 10.36
CA ASN A 135 -7.41 -3.73 9.97
C ASN A 135 -8.68 -4.17 10.71
N GLY A 136 -9.60 -3.23 10.94
CA GLY A 136 -10.90 -3.48 11.59
C GLY A 136 -10.87 -3.85 13.07
N ALA A 137 -9.70 -3.95 13.72
CA ALA A 137 -9.60 -4.48 15.09
C ALA A 137 -8.63 -3.74 16.02
N TYR A 138 -7.61 -3.05 15.49
CA TYR A 138 -6.51 -2.53 16.30
C TYR A 138 -6.60 -1.02 16.47
N PRO A 139 -6.95 -0.50 17.66
CA PRO A 139 -7.02 0.93 17.90
C PRO A 139 -5.61 1.53 17.88
N ALA A 140 -5.49 2.73 17.32
CA ALA A 140 -4.21 3.41 17.12
C ALA A 140 -4.38 4.93 17.22
N ARG A 141 -3.36 5.62 17.74
CA ARG A 141 -3.30 7.09 17.79
C ARG A 141 -2.45 7.62 16.65
N PHE A 142 -3.07 8.42 15.78
CA PHE A 142 -2.39 8.97 14.62
C PHE A 142 -2.29 10.48 14.68
N LEU A 143 -1.09 11.00 14.41
CA LEU A 143 -0.92 12.39 14.02
C LEU A 143 -1.62 12.63 12.68
N VAL A 144 -2.41 13.69 12.56
CA VAL A 144 -2.99 14.13 11.27
C VAL A 144 -1.99 15.06 10.59
N ASP A 145 -1.40 14.62 9.46
CA ASP A 145 -0.36 15.36 8.75
C ASP A 145 -0.63 15.42 7.24
N THR A 146 -1.22 16.52 6.79
CA THR A 146 -1.49 16.77 5.37
C THR A 146 -0.21 17.05 4.56
N GLY A 147 0.91 17.32 5.22
CA GLY A 147 2.22 17.55 4.58
C GLY A 147 2.98 16.26 4.27
N SER A 148 2.59 15.13 4.87
CA SER A 148 3.24 13.85 4.61
C SER A 148 2.67 13.17 3.36
N SER A 149 3.55 12.79 2.42
CA SER A 149 3.17 12.04 1.22
C SER A 149 2.68 10.61 1.51
N VAL A 150 3.06 10.03 2.66
CA VAL A 150 2.73 8.65 3.04
C VAL A 150 2.22 8.55 4.48
N THR A 151 1.37 7.57 4.72
CA THR A 151 0.95 7.18 6.08
C THR A 151 2.04 6.33 6.75
N LEU A 152 2.38 6.64 8.00
CA LEU A 152 3.35 5.88 8.80
C LEU A 152 2.66 5.01 9.84
N ILE A 153 3.20 3.82 10.10
CA ILE A 153 2.84 2.97 11.24
C ILE A 153 4.10 2.72 12.08
N SER A 154 3.99 2.84 13.40
CA SER A 154 5.12 2.60 14.31
C SER A 154 5.57 1.14 14.27
N PRO A 155 6.87 0.84 14.49
CA PRO A 155 7.34 -0.54 14.59
C PRO A 155 6.66 -1.35 15.72
N ALA A 156 6.17 -0.68 16.78
CA ALA A 156 5.40 -1.31 17.83
C ALA A 156 4.02 -1.75 17.33
N MET A 157 3.28 -0.85 16.69
CA MET A 157 1.98 -1.15 16.11
C MET A 157 2.08 -2.19 15.00
N ALA A 158 3.07 -2.07 14.12
CA ALA A 158 3.33 -3.05 13.06
C ALA A 158 3.55 -4.47 13.62
N ARG A 159 4.25 -4.62 14.76
CA ARG A 159 4.36 -5.93 15.44
C ARG A 159 3.03 -6.44 15.99
N ILE A 160 2.22 -5.56 16.60
CA ILE A 160 0.91 -5.92 17.17
C ILE A 160 -0.02 -6.47 16.09
N ILE A 161 -0.01 -5.86 14.92
CA ILE A 161 -0.89 -6.21 13.79
C ILE A 161 -0.28 -7.25 12.83
N GLY A 162 0.89 -7.80 13.17
CA GLY A 162 1.56 -8.84 12.37
C GLY A 162 2.14 -8.35 11.04
N MET A 163 2.39 -7.06 10.88
CA MET A 163 3.05 -6.50 9.70
C MET A 163 4.57 -6.69 9.73
N PRO A 164 5.22 -6.87 8.56
CA PRO A 164 6.67 -6.91 8.47
C PRO A 164 7.31 -5.63 9.03
N THR A 165 8.16 -5.76 10.04
CA THR A 165 8.83 -4.62 10.71
C THR A 165 10.30 -4.45 10.33
N LYS A 166 10.86 -5.42 9.61
CA LYS A 166 12.19 -5.35 9.03
C LYS A 166 12.04 -5.39 7.52
N ALA A 167 12.89 -4.63 6.83
CA ALA A 167 12.96 -4.69 5.39
C ALA A 167 13.48 -6.06 4.99
N THR A 168 12.59 -6.91 4.47
CA THR A 168 12.98 -8.16 3.82
C THR A 168 13.25 -7.94 2.33
N ARG A 169 12.71 -6.85 1.73
CA ARG A 169 12.77 -6.60 0.29
C ARG A 169 12.84 -5.14 -0.16
N ALA A 170 12.12 -4.19 0.47
CA ALA A 170 12.21 -2.77 0.09
C ALA A 170 12.00 -1.80 1.26
N THR A 171 12.66 -0.65 1.15
CA THR A 171 12.53 0.51 2.03
C THR A 171 12.22 1.75 1.19
N MET A 172 11.44 2.67 1.74
CA MET A 172 11.26 4.00 1.15
C MET A 172 12.04 5.03 1.96
N GLU A 173 12.75 5.89 1.24
CA GLU A 173 13.40 7.06 1.83
C GLU A 173 12.32 8.05 2.28
N LEU A 174 12.49 8.59 3.48
CA LEU A 174 11.60 9.55 4.10
C LEU A 174 12.40 10.82 4.40
N GLN A 175 11.86 11.96 4.00
CA GLN A 175 12.34 13.26 4.47
C GLN A 175 11.65 13.60 5.79
N THR A 176 12.40 13.53 6.88
CA THR A 176 11.90 13.87 8.22
C THR A 176 12.57 15.13 8.74
N LEU A 177 12.05 15.68 9.85
CA LEU A 177 12.68 16.81 10.54
C LEU A 177 14.10 16.49 11.03
N GLY A 178 14.40 15.21 11.30
CA GLY A 178 15.73 14.75 11.70
C GLY A 178 16.68 14.48 10.53
N GLY A 179 16.24 14.74 9.29
CA GLY A 179 16.96 14.41 8.07
C GLY A 179 16.37 13.21 7.33
N VAL A 180 17.18 12.67 6.43
CA VAL A 180 16.82 11.53 5.58
C VAL A 180 16.92 10.24 6.39
N THR A 181 15.86 9.43 6.33
CA THR A 181 15.77 8.10 6.96
C THR A 181 15.05 7.15 6.00
N ALA A 182 14.95 5.86 6.34
CA ALA A 182 14.21 4.91 5.52
C ALA A 182 13.42 3.91 6.37
N GLY A 183 12.28 3.46 5.83
CA GLY A 183 11.41 2.49 6.50
C GLY A 183 10.86 1.43 5.53
N PRO A 184 10.57 0.20 5.98
CA PRO A 184 9.90 -0.81 5.15
C PRO A 184 8.55 -0.33 4.62
N VAL A 185 8.30 -0.53 3.32
CA VAL A 185 6.99 -0.26 2.71
C VAL A 185 6.10 -1.50 2.83
N THR A 186 4.88 -1.33 3.30
CA THR A 186 3.88 -2.40 3.41
C THR A 186 2.48 -1.86 3.13
N THR A 187 1.46 -2.72 3.24
CA THR A 187 0.05 -2.37 3.02
C THR A 187 -0.77 -2.77 4.24
N ALA A 188 -1.55 -1.83 4.76
CA ALA A 188 -2.61 -2.08 5.72
C ALA A 188 -3.89 -2.48 5.00
N THR A 189 -4.57 -3.53 5.50
CA THR A 189 -5.83 -3.99 4.93
C THR A 189 -6.90 -2.91 4.99
N SER A 190 -7.01 -2.23 6.14
CA SER A 190 -7.80 -1.00 6.24
C SER A 190 -7.30 -0.08 7.34
N ILE A 191 -7.59 1.21 7.18
CA ILE A 191 -7.51 2.22 8.24
C ILE A 191 -8.86 2.92 8.29
N ARG A 192 -9.42 3.08 9.49
CA ARG A 192 -10.72 3.71 9.71
C ARG A 192 -10.67 4.79 10.78
N ILE A 193 -11.31 5.93 10.52
CA ILE A 193 -11.49 7.06 11.44
C ILE A 193 -12.96 7.43 11.45
N GLY A 194 -13.67 7.14 12.55
CA GLY A 194 -15.14 7.22 12.56
C GLY A 194 -15.73 6.32 11.47
N GLU A 195 -16.50 6.92 10.55
CA GLU A 195 -17.10 6.23 9.40
C GLU A 195 -16.23 6.31 8.13
N ALA A 196 -15.12 7.06 8.15
CA ALA A 196 -14.17 7.15 7.03
C ALA A 196 -13.22 5.96 7.06
N GLU A 197 -13.38 5.01 6.13
CA GLU A 197 -12.50 3.86 5.96
C GLU A 197 -11.84 3.86 4.58
N VAL A 198 -10.55 3.54 4.55
CA VAL A 198 -9.77 3.30 3.33
C VAL A 198 -9.16 1.91 3.42
N HIS A 199 -9.29 1.15 2.34
CA HIS A 199 -8.74 -0.20 2.20
C HIS A 199 -7.43 -0.17 1.41
N ASP A 200 -6.60 -1.21 1.60
CA ASP A 200 -5.32 -1.39 0.89
C ASP A 200 -4.41 -0.17 0.99
N VAL A 201 -4.30 0.38 2.20
CA VAL A 201 -3.57 1.61 2.47
C VAL A 201 -2.07 1.32 2.47
N ILE A 202 -1.35 1.98 1.56
CA ILE A 202 0.11 1.96 1.55
C ILE A 202 0.62 2.68 2.80
N VAL A 203 1.49 2.01 3.54
CA VAL A 203 2.09 2.53 4.78
C VAL A 203 3.58 2.25 4.84
N VAL A 204 4.31 3.09 5.55
CA VAL A 204 5.72 2.86 5.86
C VAL A 204 5.91 2.62 7.35
N VAL A 205 6.66 1.57 7.68
CA VAL A 205 6.99 1.25 9.07
C VAL A 205 8.13 2.14 9.52
N HIS A 206 7.83 3.16 10.34
CA HIS A 206 8.82 4.10 10.85
C HIS A 206 8.33 4.72 12.16
N ASP A 207 9.26 5.20 13.00
CA ASP A 207 8.92 5.89 14.24
C ASP A 207 8.16 7.21 13.93
N PRO A 208 6.90 7.38 14.39
CA PRO A 208 6.12 8.60 14.24
C PRO A 208 6.41 9.65 15.32
N GLY A 209 7.23 9.31 16.32
CA GLY A 209 7.49 10.13 17.50
C GLY A 209 6.76 9.66 18.75
N PRO A 210 7.03 10.29 19.90
CA PRO A 210 6.64 9.78 21.20
C PRO A 210 5.12 9.79 21.41
N GLY A 211 4.58 8.63 21.82
CA GLY A 211 3.17 8.47 22.20
C GLY A 211 2.20 8.33 21.02
N LEU A 212 2.71 8.17 19.80
CA LEU A 212 1.93 7.97 18.59
C LEU A 212 2.14 6.56 18.03
N ASP A 213 1.08 6.00 17.44
CA ASP A 213 1.12 4.74 16.72
C ASP A 213 1.34 4.92 15.22
N GLY A 214 1.18 6.15 14.71
CA GLY A 214 1.43 6.48 13.32
C GLY A 214 1.25 7.95 12.96
N ILE A 215 1.46 8.26 11.68
CA ILE A 215 1.16 9.54 11.03
C ILE A 215 0.22 9.27 9.87
N LEU A 216 -0.93 9.95 9.82
CA LEU A 216 -1.87 9.90 8.70
C LEU A 216 -1.37 10.88 7.64
N GLY A 217 -0.87 10.33 6.54
CA GLY A 217 -0.41 11.10 5.38
C GLY A 217 -1.31 10.90 4.17
N ASN A 218 -0.83 11.32 3.01
CA ASN A 218 -1.66 11.45 1.82
C ASN A 218 -2.14 10.12 1.22
N THR A 219 -1.49 8.98 1.53
CA THR A 219 -2.02 7.64 1.17
C THR A 219 -3.32 7.27 1.90
N PHE A 220 -3.72 8.06 2.91
CA PHE A 220 -5.05 7.99 3.52
C PHE A 220 -5.81 9.31 3.33
N LEU A 221 -5.21 10.44 3.71
CA LEU A 221 -5.87 11.74 3.73
C LEU A 221 -6.24 12.24 2.33
N GLY A 222 -5.49 11.84 1.30
CA GLY A 222 -5.80 12.18 -0.10
C GLY A 222 -7.13 11.60 -0.61
N ARG A 223 -7.78 10.72 0.18
CA ARG A 223 -9.13 10.18 -0.08
C ARG A 223 -10.25 11.08 0.44
N TYR A 224 -9.91 12.16 1.13
CA TYR A 224 -10.84 13.04 1.80
C TYR A 224 -10.49 14.50 1.55
N ARG A 225 -11.50 15.35 1.41
CA ARG A 225 -11.37 16.75 1.80
C ARG A 225 -11.30 16.78 3.32
N VAL A 226 -10.15 17.23 3.81
CA VAL A 226 -9.83 17.28 5.24
C VAL A 226 -10.10 18.70 5.76
N THR A 227 -10.95 18.81 6.76
CA THR A 227 -11.17 20.07 7.50
C THR A 227 -10.85 19.84 8.96
N LEU A 228 -10.15 20.79 9.57
CA LEU A 228 -9.79 20.75 10.97
C LEU A 228 -10.30 22.02 11.65
N ASP A 229 -11.27 21.86 12.54
CA ASP A 229 -11.79 22.93 13.38
C ASP A 229 -11.00 22.94 14.69
N ALA A 230 -10.08 23.89 14.82
CA ALA A 230 -9.19 23.99 15.97
C ALA A 230 -9.91 24.40 17.26
N ASP A 231 -10.95 25.24 17.14
CA ASP A 231 -11.72 25.75 18.28
C ASP A 231 -12.58 24.63 18.89
N ARG A 232 -13.22 23.84 18.04
CA ARG A 232 -14.08 22.73 18.44
C ARG A 232 -13.32 21.41 18.59
N ARG A 233 -12.05 21.37 18.15
CA ARG A 233 -11.19 20.18 18.10
C ARG A 233 -11.84 19.03 17.34
N LEU A 234 -12.32 19.34 16.14
CA LEU A 234 -12.99 18.38 15.27
C LEU A 234 -12.21 18.21 13.97
N LEU A 235 -12.04 16.95 13.57
CA LEU A 235 -11.57 16.56 12.25
C LEU A 235 -12.76 16.10 11.43
N SER A 236 -13.01 16.76 10.31
CA SER A 236 -14.01 16.36 9.33
C SER A 236 -13.32 15.78 8.10
N LEU A 237 -13.72 14.57 7.73
CA LEU A 237 -13.24 13.84 6.57
C LEU A 237 -14.41 13.60 5.63
N ARG A 238 -14.31 14.20 4.45
CA ARG A 238 -15.39 14.22 3.47
C ARG A 238 -14.91 13.65 2.15
N ARG A 239 -15.52 12.59 1.64
CA ARG A 239 -15.04 11.99 0.37
C ARG A 239 -15.18 13.01 -0.78
N PRO A 240 -14.13 13.27 -1.57
CA PRO A 240 -14.25 13.94 -2.85
C PRO A 240 -15.17 13.09 -3.73
N SER A 241 -15.94 13.72 -4.61
CA SER A 241 -16.72 12.99 -5.59
C SER A 241 -15.80 12.13 -6.49
N ASP A 242 -16.24 10.94 -6.89
CA ASP A 242 -15.55 10.12 -7.91
C ASP A 242 -15.68 10.70 -9.33
#